data_AF-A0A959BDP0-F1
#
_entry.id   AF-A0A959BDP0-F1
#
_cell.length_a   1.000
_cell.length_b   1.000
_cell.length_c   1.000
_cell.angle_alpha   90.00
_cell.angle_beta   90.00
_cell.angle_gamma   90.00
#
_symmetry.space_group_name_H-M   'P 1'
#
loop_
_entity.id
_entity.type
_entity.pdbx_description
1 polymer ?
#
loop_
_entity_poly.entity_id
_entity_poly.type
_entity_poly.pdbx_seq_one_letter_code
_entity_poly.pdbx_strand_id
1 'polypeptide(L)'
;MQKSSLIRLFRSLTKRDIRELRKFVGSPYFNQREDVVRLFDYLVSVIEEEEALDKGRAFAAIWPGQPYDDELMRLVMHFLQKHIKRYLAWSHLEEEEPSFLQLQLCKALRRRGQDKQHQKELSALRRKQEHQPYRSVDYYYYDYRLHLEQHEYNLRRRRSGGGNLQELADALTTFYLSDLLRYSCT
;
A
#
# COMPACT_ATOMS: atom_id res chain seq x y z
N MET A 1 1.62 -28.85 0.24
CA MET A 1 1.69 -27.37 0.00
C MET A 1 2.98 -26.70 0.46
N GLN A 2 3.77 -27.36 1.31
CA GLN A 2 4.90 -26.77 2.04
C GLN A 2 5.94 -26.01 1.20
N LYS A 3 6.28 -26.49 -0.02
CA LYS A 3 7.24 -25.82 -0.91
C LYS A 3 6.65 -24.69 -1.75
N SER A 4 5.35 -24.40 -1.62
CA SER A 4 4.70 -23.37 -2.43
C SER A 4 5.15 -21.96 -2.01
N SER A 5 5.19 -21.06 -2.99
CA SER A 5 5.47 -19.64 -2.77
C SER A 5 4.51 -19.00 -1.75
N LEU A 6 3.25 -19.47 -1.71
CA LEU A 6 2.25 -19.04 -0.73
C LEU A 6 2.70 -19.32 0.71
N ILE A 7 3.10 -20.55 1.03
CA ILE A 7 3.49 -20.92 2.40
C ILE A 7 4.75 -20.15 2.83
N ARG A 8 5.73 -20.00 1.93
CA ARG A 8 6.93 -19.20 2.23
C ARG A 8 6.60 -17.76 2.56
N LEU A 9 5.70 -17.14 1.79
CA LEU A 9 5.23 -15.77 2.02
C LEU A 9 4.41 -15.67 3.30
N PHE A 10 3.57 -16.67 3.59
CA PHE A 10 2.75 -16.68 4.79
C PHE A 10 3.60 -16.79 6.07
N ARG A 11 4.67 -17.60 6.04
CA ARG A 11 5.62 -17.76 7.15
C ARG A 11 6.44 -16.50 7.45
N SER A 12 6.60 -15.58 6.50
CA SER A 12 7.27 -14.31 6.77
C SER A 12 6.38 -13.27 7.45
N LEU A 13 5.08 -13.55 7.61
CA LEU A 13 4.14 -12.63 8.24
C LEU A 13 4.33 -12.61 9.76
N THR A 14 4.38 -11.42 10.33
CA THR A 14 4.41 -11.25 11.79
C THR A 14 3.04 -11.52 12.40
N LYS A 15 2.97 -11.65 13.73
CA LYS A 15 1.68 -11.73 14.45
C LYS A 15 0.81 -10.48 14.21
N ARG A 16 1.43 -9.31 14.00
CA ARG A 16 0.70 -8.08 13.64
C ARG A 16 0.11 -8.21 12.25
N ASP A 17 0.90 -8.69 11.29
CA ASP A 17 0.44 -8.89 9.91
C ASP A 17 -0.73 -9.85 9.82
N ILE A 18 -0.67 -10.98 10.52
CA ILE A 18 -1.77 -11.97 10.52
C ILE A 18 -3.07 -11.33 11.02
N ARG A 19 -3.02 -10.48 12.05
CA ARG A 19 -4.22 -9.80 12.58
C ARG A 19 -4.82 -8.79 11.60
N GLU A 20 -3.99 -7.96 10.99
CA GLU A 20 -4.48 -6.94 10.04
C GLU A 20 -4.88 -7.57 8.70
N LEU A 21 -4.13 -8.56 8.21
CA LEU A 21 -4.46 -9.33 7.02
C LEU A 21 -5.79 -10.07 7.17
N ARG A 22 -6.14 -10.58 8.37
CA ARG A 22 -7.45 -11.17 8.64
C ARG A 22 -8.58 -10.18 8.35
N LYS A 23 -8.44 -8.93 8.80
CA LYS A 23 -9.43 -7.86 8.51
C LYS A 23 -9.46 -7.54 7.01
N PHE A 24 -8.30 -7.51 6.36
CA PHE A 24 -8.17 -7.23 4.94
C PHE A 24 -8.83 -8.29 4.07
N VAL A 25 -8.54 -9.58 4.31
CA VAL A 25 -9.09 -10.72 3.56
C VAL A 25 -10.57 -10.94 3.87
N GLY A 26 -11.02 -10.61 5.08
CA GLY A 26 -12.44 -10.65 5.46
C GLY A 26 -13.26 -9.46 4.96
N SER A 27 -12.63 -8.42 4.41
CA SER A 27 -13.35 -7.22 3.95
C SER A 27 -14.03 -7.45 2.59
N PRO A 28 -15.36 -7.26 2.47
CA PRO A 28 -16.09 -7.38 1.21
C PRO A 28 -15.58 -6.44 0.10
N TYR A 29 -14.93 -5.34 0.49
CA TYR A 29 -14.33 -4.40 -0.45
C TYR A 29 -13.07 -4.97 -1.13
N PHE A 30 -12.29 -5.78 -0.40
CA PHE A 30 -11.04 -6.32 -0.90
C PHE A 30 -11.17 -7.74 -1.43
N ASN A 31 -12.08 -8.54 -0.86
CA ASN A 31 -12.30 -9.94 -1.20
C ASN A 31 -13.79 -10.28 -1.10
N GLN A 32 -14.32 -10.96 -2.12
CA GLN A 32 -15.69 -11.45 -2.16
C GLN A 32 -15.78 -12.96 -2.02
N ARG A 33 -14.63 -13.65 -2.00
CA ARG A 33 -14.56 -15.11 -1.99
C ARG A 33 -14.39 -15.64 -0.57
N GLU A 34 -15.39 -16.37 -0.08
CA GLU A 34 -15.31 -17.03 1.23
C GLU A 34 -14.24 -18.12 1.29
N ASP A 35 -13.99 -18.83 0.18
CA ASP A 35 -13.00 -19.90 0.14
C ASP A 35 -11.57 -19.40 0.44
N VAL A 36 -11.25 -18.16 0.05
CA VAL A 36 -9.99 -17.48 0.39
C VAL A 36 -9.91 -17.20 1.89
N VAL A 37 -11.01 -16.78 2.52
CA VAL A 37 -11.07 -16.54 3.97
C VAL A 37 -10.86 -17.85 4.72
N ARG A 38 -11.54 -18.92 4.29
CA ARG A 38 -11.39 -20.26 4.88
C ARG A 38 -9.97 -20.80 4.74
N LEU A 39 -9.34 -20.65 3.57
CA LEU A 39 -7.93 -21.03 3.39
C LEU A 39 -7.02 -20.21 4.31
N PHE A 40 -7.26 -18.91 4.44
CA PHE A 40 -6.50 -18.06 5.35
C PHE A 40 -6.62 -18.57 6.80
N ASP A 41 -7.84 -18.77 7.31
CA ASP A 41 -8.07 -19.24 8.67
C ASP A 41 -7.48 -20.63 8.92
N TYR A 42 -7.62 -21.53 7.95
CA TYR A 42 -6.97 -22.85 7.98
C TYR A 42 -5.46 -22.69 8.14
N LEU A 43 -4.81 -21.91 7.27
CA LEU A 43 -3.37 -21.70 7.34
C LEU A 43 -2.95 -21.08 8.67
N VAL A 44 -3.68 -20.10 9.21
CA VAL A 44 -3.38 -19.54 10.55
C VAL A 44 -3.37 -20.64 11.62
N SER A 45 -4.31 -21.59 11.55
CA SER A 45 -4.43 -22.65 12.57
C SER A 45 -3.36 -23.73 12.47
N VAL A 46 -2.77 -23.96 11.30
CA VAL A 46 -1.85 -25.10 11.06
C VAL A 46 -0.45 -24.70 10.59
N ILE A 47 -0.12 -23.41 10.49
CA ILE A 47 1.15 -22.97 9.86
C ILE A 47 2.41 -23.50 10.55
N GLU A 48 2.32 -23.75 11.87
CA GLU A 48 3.41 -24.29 12.68
C GLU A 48 3.58 -25.82 12.50
N GLU A 49 2.53 -26.51 12.04
CA GLU A 49 2.51 -27.96 11.85
C GLU A 49 2.75 -28.32 10.38
N GLU A 50 3.99 -28.69 10.03
CA GLU A 50 4.33 -28.98 8.62
C GLU A 50 3.46 -30.10 8.03
N GLU A 51 3.22 -31.17 8.78
CA GLU A 51 2.42 -32.32 8.36
C GLU A 51 0.95 -31.98 8.03
N ALA A 52 0.43 -30.89 8.61
CA ALA A 52 -0.91 -30.39 8.33
C ALA A 52 -0.99 -29.50 7.07
N LEU A 53 0.14 -29.10 6.49
CA LEU A 53 0.22 -28.31 5.24
C LEU A 53 0.12 -29.18 3.97
N ASP A 54 -0.77 -30.17 4.00
CA ASP A 54 -1.16 -30.96 2.84
C ASP A 54 -2.32 -30.30 2.06
N LYS A 55 -2.31 -30.45 0.73
CA LYS A 55 -3.36 -29.87 -0.12
C LYS A 55 -4.71 -30.53 0.09
N GLY A 56 -4.75 -31.85 0.28
CA GLY A 56 -5.98 -32.60 0.48
C GLY A 56 -6.65 -32.22 1.80
N ARG A 57 -5.86 -32.10 2.88
CA ARG A 57 -6.36 -31.61 4.18
C ARG A 57 -6.88 -30.18 4.11
N ALA A 58 -6.13 -29.28 3.46
CA ALA A 58 -6.56 -27.90 3.27
C ALA A 58 -7.86 -27.82 2.44
N PHE A 59 -7.96 -28.61 1.36
CA PHE A 59 -9.17 -28.66 0.53
C PHE A 59 -10.38 -29.15 1.32
N ALA A 60 -10.23 -30.24 2.10
CA ALA A 60 -11.29 -30.78 2.94
C ALA A 60 -11.77 -29.79 4.02
N ALA A 61 -10.87 -28.94 4.53
CA ALA A 61 -11.23 -27.87 5.46
C ALA A 61 -12.00 -26.71 4.79
N ILE A 62 -11.71 -26.40 3.53
CA ILE A 62 -12.35 -25.30 2.79
C ILE A 62 -13.71 -25.74 2.22
N TRP A 63 -13.77 -26.94 1.64
CA TRP A 63 -14.94 -27.56 1.00
C TRP A 63 -15.23 -28.94 1.59
N PRO A 64 -15.83 -29.01 2.79
CA PRO A 64 -16.14 -30.29 3.43
C PRO A 64 -17.12 -31.09 2.57
N GLY A 65 -16.80 -32.37 2.35
CA GLY A 65 -17.64 -33.31 1.59
C GLY A 65 -17.49 -33.26 0.07
N GLN A 66 -16.63 -32.39 -0.47
CA GLN A 66 -16.35 -32.37 -1.92
C GLN A 66 -15.12 -33.24 -2.26
N PRO A 67 -15.11 -33.91 -3.43
CA PRO A 67 -13.92 -34.59 -3.91
C PRO A 67 -12.80 -33.58 -4.16
N TYR A 68 -11.57 -33.99 -3.91
CA TYR A 68 -10.41 -33.13 -4.08
C TYR A 68 -10.29 -32.62 -5.53
N ASP A 69 -10.23 -31.30 -5.68
CA ASP A 69 -10.01 -30.62 -6.96
C ASP A 69 -8.73 -29.75 -6.87
N ASP A 70 -7.69 -30.16 -7.60
CA ASP A 70 -6.41 -29.45 -7.60
C ASP A 70 -6.47 -28.09 -8.33
N GLU A 71 -7.37 -27.92 -9.29
CA GLU A 71 -7.54 -26.66 -10.02
C GLU A 71 -8.17 -25.61 -9.11
N LEU A 72 -9.27 -25.97 -8.44
CA LEU A 72 -9.90 -25.12 -7.43
C LEU A 72 -8.93 -24.78 -6.30
N MET A 73 -8.15 -25.76 -5.83
CA MET A 73 -7.16 -25.52 -4.79
C MET A 73 -6.09 -24.52 -5.24
N ARG A 74 -5.51 -24.70 -6.43
CA ARG A 74 -4.53 -23.76 -7.00
C ARG A 74 -5.11 -22.36 -7.17
N LEU A 75 -6.37 -22.26 -7.58
CA LEU A 75 -7.07 -20.99 -7.75
C LEU A 75 -7.17 -20.24 -6.43
N VAL A 76 -7.67 -20.88 -5.36
CA VAL A 76 -7.80 -20.23 -4.04
C VAL A 76 -6.45 -19.87 -3.45
N MET A 77 -5.43 -20.73 -3.63
CA MET A 77 -4.06 -20.39 -3.24
C MET A 77 -3.54 -19.14 -3.97
N HIS A 78 -3.79 -19.03 -5.28
CA HIS A 78 -3.40 -17.85 -6.06
C HIS A 78 -4.09 -16.58 -5.55
N PHE A 79 -5.40 -16.63 -5.29
CA PHE A 79 -6.14 -15.49 -4.75
C PHE A 79 -5.63 -15.09 -3.38
N LEU A 80 -5.45 -16.04 -2.46
CA LEU A 80 -4.89 -15.73 -1.14
C LEU A 80 -3.51 -15.08 -1.26
N GLN A 81 -2.64 -15.62 -2.11
CA GLN A 81 -1.31 -15.04 -2.34
C GLN A 81 -1.41 -13.60 -2.90
N LYS A 82 -2.36 -13.33 -3.80
CA LYS A 82 -2.63 -11.99 -4.32
C LYS A 82 -3.07 -11.03 -3.21
N HIS A 83 -3.94 -11.47 -2.30
CA HIS A 83 -4.38 -10.63 -1.17
C HIS A 83 -3.23 -10.35 -0.19
N ILE A 84 -2.39 -11.34 0.13
CA ILE A 84 -1.23 -11.14 0.99
C ILE A 84 -0.28 -10.10 0.39
N LYS A 85 0.07 -10.24 -0.90
CA LYS A 85 0.93 -9.27 -1.59
C LYS A 85 0.36 -7.86 -1.57
N ARG A 86 -0.96 -7.72 -1.80
CA ARG A 86 -1.63 -6.42 -1.77
C ARG A 86 -1.64 -5.81 -0.37
N TYR A 87 -1.87 -6.61 0.67
CA TYR A 87 -1.78 -6.18 2.05
C TYR A 87 -0.36 -5.71 2.40
N LEU A 88 0.67 -6.50 2.07
CA LEU A 88 2.06 -6.13 2.35
C LEU A 88 2.45 -4.81 1.68
N ALA A 89 2.05 -4.61 0.42
CA ALA A 89 2.27 -3.34 -0.27
C ALA A 89 1.55 -2.17 0.43
N TRP A 90 0.32 -2.37 0.90
CA TRP A 90 -0.42 -1.35 1.64
C TRP A 90 0.22 -1.04 2.99
N SER A 91 0.55 -2.06 3.78
CA SER A 91 1.19 -1.92 5.08
C SER A 91 2.53 -1.20 4.97
N HIS A 92 3.34 -1.56 3.97
CA HIS A 92 4.63 -0.92 3.73
C HIS A 92 4.48 0.56 3.35
N LEU A 93 3.52 0.89 2.47
CA LEU A 93 3.24 2.29 2.12
C LEU A 93 2.79 3.13 3.32
N GLU A 94 1.97 2.53 4.20
CA GLU A 94 1.47 3.21 5.39
C GLU A 94 2.57 3.46 6.44
N GLU A 95 3.55 2.56 6.53
CA GLU A 95 4.68 2.67 7.45
C GLU A 95 5.78 3.61 6.93
N GLU A 96 6.20 3.48 5.68
CA GLU A 96 7.32 4.26 5.10
C GLU A 96 6.93 5.69 4.71
N GLU A 97 5.72 5.89 4.19
CA GLU A 97 5.25 7.21 3.77
C GLU A 97 3.94 7.60 4.49
N PRO A 98 3.97 8.01 5.77
CA PRO A 98 2.78 8.38 6.55
C PRO A 98 1.94 9.52 5.95
N SER A 99 2.51 10.27 5.02
CA SER A 99 1.87 11.39 4.33
C SER A 99 1.43 11.02 2.90
N PHE A 100 1.75 9.82 2.40
CA PHE A 100 1.39 9.38 1.05
C PHE A 100 -0.13 9.38 0.82
N LEU A 101 -0.89 8.76 1.74
CA LEU A 101 -2.35 8.68 1.61
C LEU A 101 -3.01 10.06 1.60
N GLN A 102 -2.48 11.00 2.41
CA GLN A 102 -2.95 12.38 2.48
C GLN A 102 -2.71 13.12 1.15
N LEU A 103 -1.56 12.89 0.50
CA LEU A 103 -1.27 13.43 -0.83
C LEU A 103 -2.19 12.83 -1.90
N GLN A 104 -2.46 11.52 -1.86
CA GLN A 104 -3.39 10.88 -2.80
C GLN A 104 -4.83 11.38 -2.60
N LEU A 105 -5.23 11.65 -1.36
CA LEU A 105 -6.49 12.30 -1.06
C LEU A 105 -6.56 13.69 -1.69
N CYS A 106 -5.51 14.53 -1.54
CA CYS A 106 -5.45 15.84 -2.18
C CYS A 106 -5.66 15.75 -3.70
N LYS A 107 -4.96 14.82 -4.36
CA LYS A 107 -5.09 14.53 -5.80
C LYS A 107 -6.52 14.13 -6.17
N ALA A 108 -7.13 13.24 -5.40
CA ALA A 108 -8.49 12.77 -5.63
C ALA A 108 -9.51 13.92 -5.48
N LEU A 109 -9.37 14.75 -4.44
CA LEU A 109 -10.22 15.92 -4.19
C LEU A 109 -10.10 16.95 -5.32
N ARG A 110 -8.88 17.23 -5.79
CA ARG A 110 -8.64 18.11 -6.94
C ARG A 110 -9.35 17.60 -8.19
N ARG A 111 -9.19 16.32 -8.53
CA ARG A 111 -9.84 15.71 -9.70
C ARG A 111 -11.37 15.77 -9.62
N ARG A 112 -11.92 15.72 -8.41
CA ARG A 112 -13.37 15.81 -8.13
C ARG A 112 -13.91 17.24 -7.98
N GLY A 113 -13.07 18.27 -8.08
CA GLY A 113 -13.52 19.66 -7.90
C GLY A 113 -13.86 20.08 -6.49
N GLN A 114 -13.42 19.33 -5.48
CA GLN A 114 -13.67 19.65 -4.09
C GLN A 114 -12.64 20.66 -3.58
N ASP A 115 -12.67 21.88 -4.13
CA ASP A 115 -11.63 22.89 -3.94
C ASP A 115 -11.41 23.28 -2.47
N LYS A 116 -12.49 23.49 -1.71
CA LYS A 116 -12.39 23.85 -0.28
C LYS A 116 -11.72 22.74 0.55
N GLN A 117 -12.11 21.49 0.30
CA GLN A 117 -11.52 20.33 0.99
C GLN A 117 -10.07 20.13 0.55
N HIS A 118 -9.79 20.20 -0.75
CA HIS A 118 -8.44 20.09 -1.28
C HIS A 118 -7.48 21.10 -0.65
N GLN A 119 -7.85 22.39 -0.59
CA GLN A 119 -7.01 23.42 0.02
C GLN A 119 -6.77 23.17 1.51
N LYS A 120 -7.80 22.75 2.24
CA LYS A 120 -7.68 22.41 3.67
C LYS A 120 -6.68 21.26 3.87
N GLU A 121 -6.86 20.15 3.17
CA GLU A 121 -5.98 18.98 3.28
C GLU A 121 -4.55 19.30 2.84
N LEU A 122 -4.37 20.01 1.73
CA LEU A 122 -3.04 20.40 1.22
C LEU A 122 -2.30 21.32 2.20
N SER A 123 -3.01 22.26 2.84
CA SER A 123 -2.41 23.15 3.84
C SER A 123 -1.99 22.40 5.11
N ALA A 124 -2.77 21.42 5.56
CA ALA A 124 -2.42 20.58 6.70
C ALA A 124 -1.19 19.72 6.38
N LEU A 125 -1.13 19.19 5.15
CA LEU A 125 -0.03 18.37 4.67
C LEU A 125 1.29 19.15 4.59
N ARG A 126 1.25 20.39 4.09
CA ARG A 126 2.41 21.30 4.08
C ARG A 126 2.92 21.60 5.48
N ARG A 127 2.03 21.94 6.42
CA ARG A 127 2.43 22.16 7.82
C ARG A 127 3.11 20.93 8.40
N LYS A 128 2.55 19.74 8.17
CA LYS A 128 3.15 18.47 8.62
C LYS A 128 4.54 18.26 8.03
N GLN A 129 4.72 18.60 6.75
CA GLN A 129 6.03 18.54 6.10
C GLN A 129 7.00 19.53 6.75
N GLU A 130 6.65 20.82 6.85
CA GLU A 130 7.49 21.86 7.44
C GLU A 130 7.99 21.50 8.86
N HIS A 131 7.14 20.86 9.67
CA HIS A 131 7.46 20.45 11.04
C HIS A 131 8.25 19.13 11.13
N GLN A 132 8.56 18.45 10.02
CA GLN A 132 9.44 17.29 10.06
C GLN A 132 10.85 17.72 10.52
N PRO A 133 11.42 17.06 11.55
CA PRO A 133 12.71 17.45 12.10
C PRO A 133 13.88 17.12 11.15
N TYR A 134 13.74 16.12 10.30
CA TYR A 134 14.78 15.65 9.40
C TYR A 134 14.56 16.18 7.98
N ARG A 135 15.59 16.79 7.41
CA ARG A 135 15.62 17.28 6.01
C ARG A 135 16.37 16.28 5.12
N SER A 136 15.87 15.04 5.07
CA SER A 136 16.45 13.97 4.24
C SER A 136 16.16 14.17 2.75
N VAL A 137 16.73 13.32 1.89
CA VAL A 137 16.35 13.27 0.47
C VAL A 137 14.84 13.04 0.30
N ASP A 138 14.25 12.16 1.11
CA ASP A 138 12.81 11.88 1.08
C ASP A 138 11.97 13.09 1.48
N TYR A 139 12.47 13.93 2.39
CA TYR A 139 11.85 15.20 2.73
C TYR A 139 11.73 16.10 1.50
N TYR A 140 12.83 16.32 0.77
CA TYR A 140 12.83 17.20 -0.41
C TYR A 140 12.06 16.59 -1.57
N TYR A 141 12.08 15.25 -1.73
CA TYR A 141 11.23 14.55 -2.69
C TYR A 141 9.75 14.81 -2.42
N TYR A 142 9.35 14.72 -1.16
CA TYR A 142 7.96 14.94 -0.77
C TYR A 142 7.55 16.41 -0.92
N ASP A 143 8.42 17.34 -0.56
CA ASP A 143 8.21 18.78 -0.73
C ASP A 143 7.97 19.14 -2.22
N TYR A 144 8.83 18.64 -3.11
CA TYR A 144 8.63 18.74 -4.56
C TYR A 144 7.24 18.23 -4.99
N ARG A 145 6.79 17.08 -4.48
CA ARG A 145 5.46 16.53 -4.80
C ARG A 145 4.31 17.42 -4.33
N LEU A 146 4.46 18.13 -3.21
CA LEU A 146 3.46 19.09 -2.73
C LEU A 146 3.41 20.34 -3.61
N HIS A 147 4.56 20.86 -4.02
CA HIS A 147 4.63 21.96 -4.99
C HIS A 147 4.00 21.57 -6.34
N LEU A 148 4.25 20.34 -6.80
CA LEU A 148 3.67 19.82 -8.03
C LEU A 148 2.14 19.74 -7.95
N GLU A 149 1.59 19.22 -6.85
CA GLU A 149 0.15 19.13 -6.68
C GLU A 149 -0.52 20.51 -6.58
N GLN A 150 0.13 21.48 -5.97
CA GLN A 150 -0.34 22.88 -5.95
C GLN A 150 -0.33 23.50 -7.35
N HIS A 151 0.73 23.27 -8.12
CA HIS A 151 0.85 23.74 -9.49
C HIS A 151 -0.29 23.19 -10.36
N GLU A 152 -0.50 21.88 -10.29
CA GLU A 152 -1.60 21.16 -10.93
C GLU A 152 -2.99 21.69 -10.56
N TYR A 153 -3.20 22.03 -9.28
CA TYR A 153 -4.43 22.66 -8.81
C TYR A 153 -4.64 24.06 -9.44
N ASN A 154 -3.58 24.86 -9.55
CA ASN A 154 -3.64 26.21 -10.12
C ASN A 154 -3.94 26.18 -11.61
N LEU A 155 -3.31 25.27 -12.37
CA LEU A 155 -3.58 25.07 -13.80
C LEU A 155 -5.05 24.77 -14.06
N ARG A 156 -5.64 23.86 -13.28
CA ARG A 156 -7.06 23.49 -13.39
C ARG A 156 -7.99 24.68 -13.22
N ARG A 157 -7.63 25.66 -12.39
CA ARG A 157 -8.43 26.86 -12.13
C ARG A 157 -8.25 27.98 -13.16
N ARG A 158 -7.47 27.77 -14.23
CA ARG A 158 -7.13 28.78 -15.26
C ARG A 158 -6.69 30.12 -14.66
N ARG A 159 -6.04 30.08 -13.48
CA ARG A 159 -5.38 31.26 -12.92
C ARG A 159 -4.08 31.43 -13.70
N SER A 160 -4.15 32.11 -14.84
CA SER A 160 -3.02 32.39 -15.73
C SER A 160 -1.98 33.37 -15.15
N GLY A 161 -2.06 33.72 -13.86
CA GLY A 161 -1.09 34.57 -13.19
C GLY A 161 -0.31 33.78 -12.15
N GLY A 162 0.83 33.21 -12.54
CA GLY A 162 1.90 32.78 -11.65
C GLY A 162 1.56 31.61 -10.72
N GLY A 163 1.34 30.41 -11.26
CA GLY A 163 1.73 29.24 -10.48
C GLY A 163 3.23 29.37 -10.20
N ASN A 164 3.67 29.26 -8.94
CA ASN A 164 5.07 29.38 -8.52
C ASN A 164 5.93 28.28 -9.15
N LEU A 165 6.16 28.36 -10.46
CA LEU A 165 7.01 27.47 -11.22
C LEU A 165 8.44 27.52 -10.68
N GLN A 166 8.85 28.68 -10.18
CA GLN A 166 10.12 28.87 -9.50
C GLN A 166 10.22 27.97 -8.26
N GLU A 167 9.26 28.02 -7.34
CA GLU A 167 9.28 27.16 -6.14
C GLU A 167 9.27 25.67 -6.49
N LEU A 168 8.50 25.29 -7.53
CA LEU A 168 8.50 23.91 -8.03
C LEU A 168 9.88 23.50 -8.58
N ALA A 169 10.51 24.37 -9.35
CA ALA A 169 11.83 24.16 -9.92
C ALA A 169 12.89 24.07 -8.81
N ASP A 170 12.86 24.98 -7.83
CA ASP A 170 13.80 25.02 -6.71
C ASP A 170 13.69 23.76 -5.84
N ALA A 171 12.47 23.32 -5.54
CA ALA A 171 12.22 22.07 -4.80
C ALA A 171 12.70 20.84 -5.58
N LEU A 172 12.45 20.80 -6.90
CA LEU A 172 12.93 19.73 -7.77
C LEU A 172 14.47 19.69 -7.81
N THR A 173 15.12 20.84 -7.97
CA THR A 173 16.58 20.96 -8.02
C THR A 173 17.20 20.55 -6.68
N THR A 174 16.61 20.96 -5.56
CA THR A 174 17.11 20.61 -4.23
C THR A 174 17.01 19.11 -3.97
N PHE A 175 15.88 18.50 -4.32
CA PHE A 175 15.73 17.03 -4.29
C PHE A 175 16.79 16.36 -5.16
N TYR A 176 16.90 16.77 -6.42
CA TYR A 176 17.82 16.17 -7.38
C TYR A 176 19.28 16.25 -6.93
N LEU A 177 19.74 17.40 -6.46
CA LEU A 177 21.10 17.59 -5.97
C LEU A 177 21.35 16.79 -4.69
N SER A 178 20.38 16.77 -3.77
CA SER A 178 20.50 15.99 -2.52
C SER A 178 20.64 14.50 -2.79
N ASP A 179 19.86 13.98 -3.73
CA ASP A 179 19.91 12.56 -4.12
C ASP A 179 21.21 12.24 -4.88
N LEU A 180 21.63 13.11 -5.80
CA LEU A 180 22.90 12.98 -6.50
C LEU A 180 24.08 12.94 -5.53
N LEU A 181 24.10 13.84 -4.54
CA LEU A 181 25.15 13.88 -3.53
C LEU A 181 25.18 12.60 -2.69
N ARG A 182 24.00 12.07 -2.30
CA ARG A 182 23.88 10.81 -1.56
C ARG A 182 24.55 9.65 -2.29
N TYR A 183 24.38 9.53 -3.60
CA TYR A 183 25.02 8.50 -4.41
C TYR A 183 26.49 8.79 -4.76
N SER A 184 26.91 10.05 -4.71
CA SER A 184 28.33 10.41 -4.95
C SER A 184 29.23 10.15 -3.74
N CYS A 185 28.65 9.96 -2.55
CA CYS A 185 29.37 9.66 -1.31
C CYS A 185 29.47 8.16 -0.98
N THR A 186 29.05 7.29 -1.90
CA THR A 186 29.29 5.82 -1.87
C THR A 186 30.47 5.45 -2.73
#